data_AF-A0A7C4XYG3-F1
#
_entry.id   AF-A0A7C4XYG3-F1
#
_cell.length_a   1.000
_cell.length_b   1.000
_cell.length_c   1.000
_cell.angle_alpha   90.00
_cell.angle_beta   90.00
_cell.angle_gamma   90.00
#
_symmetry.space_group_name_H-M   'P 1'
#
loop_
_entity.id
_entity.type
_entity.pdbx_description
1 polymer ?
#
loop_
_entity_poly.entity_id
_entity_poly.type
_entity_poly.pdbx_seq_one_letter_code
_entity_poly.pdbx_strand_id
1 'polypeptide(L)' 'MLAAPEQRLPVRPGRDVLQSRVALEGKTYLIRVFVDVDREPAAVVTAYRTSKVGKYWSAQP' A
#
# COMPACT_ATOMS: atom_id res chain seq x y z
N MET A 1 -5.83 -2.84 -13.86
CA MET A 1 -6.64 -1.99 -12.95
C MET A 1 -6.10 -2.22 -11.54
N LEU A 2 -5.39 -1.25 -10.96
CA LEU A 2 -4.98 -1.33 -9.55
C LEU A 2 -6.21 -0.93 -8.71
N ALA A 3 -6.83 -1.92 -8.06
CA ALA A 3 -8.06 -1.73 -7.29
C ALA A 3 -7.88 -0.63 -6.24
N ALA A 4 -8.84 0.31 -6.18
CA ALA A 4 -8.80 1.55 -5.41
C ALA A 4 -8.20 1.38 -4.00
N PRO A 5 -6.93 1.76 -3.79
CA PRO A 5 -6.31 1.65 -2.47
C PRO A 5 -6.87 2.73 -1.55
N GLU A 6 -6.95 2.46 -0.24
CA GLU A 6 -7.39 3.48 0.71
C GLU A 6 -6.37 4.64 0.79
N GLN A 7 -5.08 4.34 0.63
CA GLN A 7 -4.04 5.36 0.52
C GLN A 7 -3.04 5.02 -0.58
N ARG A 8 -2.63 6.06 -1.30
CA ARG A 8 -1.50 6.04 -2.22
C ARG A 8 -0.50 7.09 -1.74
N LEU A 9 0.71 6.65 -1.41
CA LEU A 9 1.76 7.52 -0.89
C LEU A 9 3.01 7.38 -1.76
N PRO A 10 3.66 8.49 -2.16
CA PRO A 10 4.92 8.42 -2.87
C PRO A 10 6.02 7.91 -1.92
N VAL A 11 6.81 6.94 -2.38
CA VAL A 11 7.99 6.44 -1.63
C VAL A 11 9.25 7.14 -2.12
N ARG A 12 9.37 7.27 -3.43
CA ARG A 12 10.42 7.99 -4.17
C ARG A 12 9.92 8.23 -5.60
N PRO A 13 10.57 9.09 -6.41
CA PRO A 13 10.21 9.23 -7.82
C PRO A 13 10.13 7.86 -8.52
N GLY A 14 9.03 7.62 -9.24
CA GLY A 14 8.76 6.36 -9.95
C GLY A 14 8.25 5.20 -9.08
N ARG A 15 8.13 5.35 -7.75
CA ARG A 15 7.61 4.30 -6.86
C ARG A 15 6.63 4.81 -5.83
N ASP A 16 5.45 4.20 -5.82
CA ASP A 16 4.41 4.46 -4.84
C ASP A 16 4.17 3.24 -3.94
N VAL A 17 3.68 3.50 -2.74
CA VAL A 17 3.04 2.48 -1.91
C VAL A 17 1.53 2.69 -1.94
N LEU A 18 0.83 1.65 -2.37
CA LEU A 18 -0.62 1.53 -2.28
C LEU A 18 -0.93 0.71 -1.03
N GLN A 19 -1.75 1.24 -0.14
CA GLN A 19 -2.08 0.54 1.10
C GLN A 19 -3.55 0.63 1.46
N SER A 20 -4.06 -0.47 2.01
CA SER A 20 -5.44 -0.61 2.47
C SER A 20 -5.49 -1.45 3.74
N ARG A 21 -6.35 -1.05 4.67
CA ARG A 21 -6.72 -1.86 5.82
C ARG A 21 -7.67 -2.96 5.37
N VAL A 22 -7.46 -4.16 5.91
CA VAL A 22 -8.31 -5.31 5.67
C VAL A 22 -8.63 -5.99 7.00
N ALA A 23 -9.89 -6.40 7.18
CA ALA A 23 -10.29 -7.26 8.27
C ALA A 23 -10.05 -8.72 7.86
N LEU A 24 -9.20 -9.42 8.61
CA LEU A 24 -8.89 -10.82 8.37
C LEU A 24 -8.77 -11.54 9.71
N GLU A 25 -9.46 -12.68 9.87
CA GLU A 25 -9.42 -13.48 11.12
C GLU A 25 -9.72 -12.67 12.38
N GLY A 26 -10.66 -11.72 12.29
CA GLY A 26 -11.06 -10.86 13.40
C GLY A 26 -10.02 -9.79 13.79
N LYS A 27 -8.96 -9.59 12.99
CA LYS A 27 -7.94 -8.57 13.20
C LYS A 27 -7.80 -7.65 11.99
N THR A 28 -7.48 -6.39 12.24
CA THR A 28 -7.16 -5.43 11.17
C THR A 28 -5.69 -5.54 10.79
N TYR A 29 -5.43 -5.77 9.51
CA TYR A 29 -4.10 -5.73 8.92
C TYR A 29 -4.01 -4.59 7.92
N LEU A 30 -2.80 -4.09 7.70
CA LEU A 30 -2.49 -3.19 6.59
C LEU A 30 -1.80 -3.99 5.50
N ILE A 31 -2.42 -4.07 4.32
CA ILE A 31 -1.76 -4.54 3.10
C ILE A 31 -1.00 -3.35 2.52
N ARG A 32 0.27 -3.56 2.19
CA ARG A 32 1.13 -2.58 1.53
C ARG A 32 1.68 -3.18 0.25
N VAL A 33 1.45 -2.49 -0.87
CA VAL A 33 1.90 -2.88 -2.21
C VAL A 33 2.76 -1.76 -2.77
N PHE A 34 4.04 -2.05 -2.99
CA PHE A 34 4.98 -1.14 -3.62
C PHE A 34 4.98 -1.37 -5.12
N VAL A 35 4.71 -0.31 -5.87
CA VAL A 35 4.54 -0.36 -7.32
C VAL A 35 5.52 0.60 -7.98
N ASP A 36 6.30 0.09 -8.93
CA ASP A 36 7.04 0.91 -9.89
C ASP A 36 6.04 1.42 -10.92
N VAL A 37 5.72 2.71 -10.82
CA VAL A 37 4.69 3.40 -11.62
C VAL A 37 5.28 4.05 -12.87
N ASP A 38 6.59 4.06 -13.00
CA ASP A 38 7.36 4.55 -14.16
C ASP A 38 7.58 3.47 -15.24
N ARG A 39 7.05 2.26 -15.02
CA ARG A 39 7.11 1.14 -15.97
C ARG A 39 5.76 0.93 -16.66
N GLU A 40 5.81 0.43 -17.89
CA GLU A 40 4.62 0.03 -18.65
C GLU A 40 4.67 -1.47 -18.99
N PRO A 41 3.78 -2.31 -18.43
CA PRO A 41 2.81 -1.97 -17.38
C PRO A 41 3.49 -1.74 -16.03
N ALA A 42 2.79 -1.03 -15.14
CA ALA A 42 3.24 -0.82 -13.76
C ALA A 42 3.55 -2.16 -13.07
N ALA A 43 4.67 -2.21 -12.34
CA ALA A 43 5.19 -3.47 -11.78
C ALA A 43 5.11 -3.49 -10.25
N VAL A 44 4.53 -4.54 -9.68
CA VAL A 44 4.56 -4.76 -8.23
C VAL A 44 5.94 -5.28 -7.83
N VAL A 45 6.63 -4.55 -6.96
CA VAL A 45 7.98 -4.90 -6.51
C VAL A 45 7.94 -5.64 -5.18
N THR A 46 7.01 -5.26 -4.30
CA THR A 46 6.86 -5.91 -3.00
C THR A 46 5.43 -5.77 -2.54
N ALA A 47 4.85 -6.87 -2.07
CA ALA A 47 3.58 -6.87 -1.38
C ALA A 47 3.74 -7.62 -0.07
N TYR A 48 3.25 -7.03 1.03
CA TYR A 48 3.21 -7.72 2.31
C TYR A 48 2.05 -7.18 3.15
N ARG A 49 1.74 -7.91 4.22
CA ARG A 49 0.80 -7.48 5.25
C ARG A 49 1.50 -7.20 6.57
N THR A 50 0.98 -6.29 7.35
CA THR A 50 1.48 -6.01 8.71
C THR A 50 0.35 -5.67 9.65
N SER A 51 0.45 -6.09 10.91
CA SER A 51 -0.46 -5.65 11.98
C SER A 51 -0.09 -4.27 12.54
N LYS A 52 1.06 -3.71 12.14
CA LYS A 52 1.54 -2.39 12.60
C LYS A 52 0.84 -1.24 11.86
N VAL A 53 -0.49 -1.24 11.85
CA VAL A 53 -1.31 -0.24 11.12
C VAL A 53 -0.93 1.17 11.54
N GLY A 54 -0.90 1.47 12.85
CA GLY A 54 -0.62 2.83 13.36
C GLY A 54 0.77 3.37 13.00
N LYS A 55 1.77 2.51 12.75
CA LYS A 55 3.10 2.94 12.31
C LYS A 55 3.10 3.47 10.86
N TYR A 56 2.24 2.90 10.04
CA TYR A 56 2.32 2.96 8.59
C TYR A 56 1.13 3.67 7.95
N TRP A 57 0.04 3.80 8.69
CA TRP A 57 -1.10 4.59 8.31
C TRP A 57 -0.70 6.07 8.36
N SER A 58 -0.78 6.74 7.21
CA SER A 58 -0.64 8.19 7.22
C SER A 58 -1.97 8.72 7.76
N ALA A 59 -1.98 9.18 9.00
CA ALA A 59 -3.02 10.11 9.42
C ALA A 59 -2.80 11.37 8.57
N GLN A 60 -3.52 11.49 7.46
CA GLN A 60 -3.60 12.80 6.83
C GLN A 60 -4.22 13.76 7.86
N PRO A 61 -3.68 14.99 8.03
CA PRO A 61 -4.44 16.07 8.64
C PRO A 61 -5.69 16.39 7.82
#